data_AF-A0A538CGU3-F1
#
_entry.id   AF-A0A538CGU3-F1
#
_cell.length_a   1.000
_cell.length_b   1.000
_cell.length_c   1.000
_cell.angle_alpha   90.00
_cell.angle_beta   90.00
_cell.angle_gamma   90.00
#
_symmetry.space_group_name_H-M   'P 1'
#
loop_
_entity.id
_entity.type
_entity.pdbx_description
1 polymer ?
#
loop_
_entity_poly.entity_id
_entity_poly.type
_entity_poly.pdbx_seq_one_letter_code
_entity_poly.pdbx_strand_id
1 'polypeptide(L)'
;MSYGFGAKALAAWLGTAISLLLAAGLAYAFAHIAHLSGATSDESVYLGASQTSLSLQGLLVAGMVIGALGVLVDLTVSQASTVIALRRVNPSLRFGGLFRGALEVGHDHIAATVATLVFAYAGAALPVLLIFNVGGTSFADAVNGEAVADQVIAALVGSIGLIASMPVTTALAALLAPRMSDKQLGRAEHAHAH
;
A
#
# COMPACT_ATOMS: atom_id res chain seq x y z
N MET A 1 -4.96 0.13 30.61
CA MET A 1 -4.45 0.01 29.22
C MET A 1 -4.21 -1.49 28.96
N SER A 2 -5.19 -2.28 28.51
CA SER A 2 -5.78 -2.39 27.16
C SER A 2 -4.98 -3.28 26.17
N TYR A 3 -4.75 -4.55 26.51
CA TYR A 3 -4.07 -5.53 25.63
C TYR A 3 -4.83 -5.92 24.35
N GLY A 4 -6.04 -5.40 24.11
CA GLY A 4 -6.89 -5.71 22.95
C GLY A 4 -6.78 -4.70 21.80
N PHE A 5 -6.43 -3.46 22.12
CA PHE A 5 -5.93 -2.52 21.10
C PHE A 5 -4.54 -2.94 20.63
N GLY A 6 -3.74 -3.56 21.52
CA GLY A 6 -2.38 -4.03 21.21
C GLY A 6 -2.33 -5.05 20.08
N ALA A 7 -3.12 -6.12 20.14
CA ALA A 7 -3.06 -7.19 19.12
C ALA A 7 -3.52 -6.71 17.72
N LYS A 8 -4.60 -5.92 17.65
CA LYS A 8 -5.06 -5.30 16.40
C LYS A 8 -4.00 -4.34 15.84
N ALA A 9 -3.50 -3.43 16.66
CA ALA A 9 -2.50 -2.45 16.25
C ALA A 9 -1.20 -3.14 15.83
N LEU A 10 -0.78 -4.17 16.56
CA LEU A 10 0.41 -4.97 16.23
C LEU A 10 0.25 -5.69 14.89
N ALA A 11 -0.91 -6.31 14.65
CA ALA A 11 -1.19 -6.95 13.36
C ALA A 11 -1.13 -5.93 12.21
N ALA A 12 -1.76 -4.76 12.39
CA ALA A 12 -1.77 -3.70 11.39
C ALA A 12 -0.34 -3.16 11.13
N TRP A 13 0.42 -2.85 12.17
CA TRP A 13 1.78 -2.31 12.05
C TRP A 13 2.76 -3.30 11.45
N LEU A 14 2.71 -4.57 11.86
CA LEU A 14 3.53 -5.62 11.25
C LEU A 14 3.12 -5.85 9.79
N GLY A 15 1.82 -5.84 9.50
CA GLY A 15 1.30 -5.92 8.14
C GLY A 15 1.81 -4.78 7.26
N THR A 16 1.72 -3.54 7.75
CA THR A 16 2.27 -2.36 7.07
C THR A 16 3.77 -2.50 6.88
N ALA A 17 4.54 -2.85 7.90
CA ALA A 17 6.00 -2.95 7.83
C ALA A 17 6.44 -3.99 6.78
N ILE A 18 5.87 -5.19 6.81
CA ILE A 18 6.20 -6.27 5.87
C ILE A 18 5.84 -5.86 4.43
N SER A 19 4.65 -5.28 4.23
CA SER A 19 4.18 -4.88 2.91
C SER A 19 4.95 -3.69 2.36
N LEU A 20 5.37 -2.77 3.23
CA LEU A 20 6.20 -1.64 2.86
C LEU A 20 7.62 -2.08 2.47
N LEU A 21 8.19 -3.06 3.19
CA LEU A 21 9.48 -3.65 2.81
C LEU A 21 9.39 -4.34 1.44
N LEU A 22 8.29 -5.04 1.18
CA LEU A 22 8.02 -5.60 -0.15
C LEU A 22 7.93 -4.49 -1.22
N ALA A 23 7.14 -3.45 -0.96
CA ALA A 23 7.00 -2.32 -1.88
C ALA A 23 8.34 -1.61 -2.13
N ALA A 24 9.15 -1.40 -1.09
CA ALA A 24 10.48 -0.80 -1.22
C ALA A 24 11.43 -1.69 -2.04
N GLY A 25 11.41 -3.00 -1.81
CA GLY A 25 12.18 -3.96 -2.60
C GLY A 25 11.76 -3.97 -4.08
N LEU A 26 10.45 -3.94 -4.34
CA LEU A 26 9.91 -3.86 -5.70
C LEU A 26 10.23 -2.52 -6.38
N ALA A 27 10.09 -1.40 -5.67
CA ALA A 27 10.44 -0.07 -6.17
C ALA A 27 11.90 -0.02 -6.59
N TYR A 28 12.81 -0.46 -5.71
CA TYR A 28 14.23 -0.51 -6.01
C TYR A 28 14.54 -1.41 -7.21
N ALA A 29 13.99 -2.63 -7.23
CA ALA A 29 14.21 -3.58 -8.31
C ALA A 29 13.69 -3.05 -9.66
N PHE A 30 12.47 -2.53 -9.70
CA PHE A 30 11.86 -2.05 -10.94
C PHE A 30 12.52 -0.76 -11.43
N ALA A 31 12.85 0.17 -10.53
CA ALA A 31 13.61 1.37 -10.90
C ALA A 31 14.98 1.00 -11.49
N HIS A 32 15.65 -0.01 -10.94
CA HIS A 32 16.94 -0.47 -11.47
C HIS A 32 16.80 -1.17 -12.84
N ILE A 33 15.83 -2.07 -12.99
CA ILE A 33 15.57 -2.82 -14.24
C ILE A 33 15.13 -1.88 -15.37
N ALA A 34 14.32 -0.88 -15.05
CA ALA A 34 13.85 0.11 -16.03
C ALA A 34 14.86 1.26 -16.24
N HIS A 35 16.04 1.21 -15.61
CA HIS A 35 17.08 2.22 -15.71
C HIS A 35 16.60 3.65 -15.38
N LEU A 36 15.69 3.79 -14.40
CA LEU A 36 15.21 5.09 -13.96
C LEU A 36 16.34 5.85 -13.25
N SER A 37 16.71 7.01 -13.77
CA SER A 37 17.69 7.90 -13.17
C SER A 37 17.13 8.67 -11.98
N GLY A 38 15.81 8.89 -11.97
CA GLY A 38 15.10 9.72 -11.01
C GLY A 38 15.12 11.21 -11.36
N ALA A 39 15.62 11.59 -12.53
CA ALA A 39 15.60 12.94 -13.06
C ALA A 39 14.30 13.21 -13.84
N THR A 40 13.14 12.94 -13.24
CA THR A 40 11.82 12.96 -13.91
C THR A 40 11.07 14.28 -13.78
N SER A 41 11.56 15.21 -12.95
CA SER A 41 10.97 16.53 -12.72
C SER A 41 12.01 17.65 -12.75
N ASP A 42 11.57 18.89 -13.00
CA ASP A 42 12.46 20.06 -13.00
C ASP A 42 13.17 20.24 -11.65
N GLU A 43 12.51 19.93 -10.54
CA GLU A 43 13.09 19.97 -9.20
C GLU A 43 14.19 18.91 -9.04
N SER A 44 13.97 17.70 -9.55
CA SER A 44 14.98 16.63 -9.50
C SER A 44 16.21 16.97 -10.32
N VAL A 45 16.04 17.63 -11.48
CA VAL A 45 17.14 18.13 -12.32
C VAL A 45 17.90 19.24 -11.59
N TYR A 46 17.19 20.17 -10.96
CA TYR A 46 17.81 21.23 -10.14
C TYR A 46 18.60 20.67 -8.97
N LEU A 47 18.04 19.67 -8.26
CA LEU A 47 18.73 18.99 -7.16
C LEU A 47 19.97 18.24 -7.63
N GLY A 48 19.92 17.59 -8.80
CA GLY A 48 21.07 16.91 -9.42
C GLY A 48 22.16 17.88 -9.87
N ALA A 49 21.80 19.11 -10.26
CA ALA A 49 22.74 20.17 -10.61
C ALA A 49 23.33 20.89 -9.37
N SER A 50 22.74 20.70 -8.19
CA SER A 50 23.29 21.23 -6.95
C SER A 50 24.57 20.47 -6.54
N GLN A 51 25.48 21.11 -5.79
CA GLN A 51 26.68 20.43 -5.26
C GLN A 51 26.38 19.42 -4.13
N THR A 52 25.13 19.00 -3.98
CA THR A 52 24.71 18.02 -2.97
C THR A 52 24.82 16.63 -3.57
N SER A 53 25.57 15.73 -2.93
CA SER A 53 25.65 14.32 -3.30
C SER A 53 24.36 13.57 -2.92
N LEU A 54 23.26 13.88 -3.60
CA LEU A 54 21.95 13.23 -3.44
C LEU A 54 21.73 12.19 -4.54
N SER A 55 21.21 11.03 -4.16
CA SER A 55 20.76 10.02 -5.13
C SER A 55 19.35 10.36 -5.61
N LEU A 56 19.22 10.80 -6.87
CA LEU A 56 17.91 11.08 -7.49
C LEU A 56 17.07 9.80 -7.60
N GLN A 57 17.69 8.68 -8.00
CA GLN A 57 17.02 7.38 -8.00
C GLN A 57 16.58 6.96 -6.58
N GLY A 58 17.38 7.27 -5.56
CA GLY A 58 17.01 7.03 -4.16
C GLY A 58 15.81 7.88 -3.73
N LEU A 59 15.75 9.15 -4.16
CA LEU A 59 14.63 10.05 -3.92
C LEU A 59 13.35 9.55 -4.62
N LEU A 60 13.48 9.06 -5.85
CA LEU A 60 12.41 8.44 -6.61
C LEU A 60 11.80 7.24 -5.86
N VAL A 61 12.66 6.29 -5.46
CA VAL A 61 12.25 5.11 -4.70
C VAL A 61 11.60 5.51 -3.37
N ALA A 62 12.15 6.51 -2.67
CA ALA A 62 11.54 7.02 -1.44
C ALA A 62 10.14 7.60 -1.68
N GLY A 63 9.95 8.36 -2.77
CA GLY A 63 8.64 8.89 -3.19
C GLY A 63 7.62 7.79 -3.43
N MET A 64 8.00 6.72 -4.15
CA MET A 64 7.14 5.55 -4.37
C MET A 64 6.76 4.86 -3.05
N VAL A 65 7.73 4.66 -2.15
CA VAL A 65 7.51 4.04 -0.84
C VAL A 65 6.58 4.88 0.05
N ILE A 66 6.75 6.20 0.07
CA ILE A 66 5.88 7.12 0.81
C ILE A 66 4.46 7.11 0.23
N GLY A 67 4.33 7.13 -1.10
CA GLY A 67 3.05 7.02 -1.78
C GLY A 67 2.31 5.73 -1.41
N ALA A 68 3.02 4.59 -1.42
CA ALA A 68 2.46 3.30 -1.03
C ALA A 68 2.09 3.23 0.46
N LEU A 69 2.91 3.82 1.35
CA LEU A 69 2.66 3.83 2.80
C LEU A 69 1.30 4.42 3.16
N GLY A 70 0.92 5.52 2.51
CA GLY A 70 -0.34 6.22 2.78
C GLY A 70 -1.56 5.31 2.64
N VAL A 71 -1.63 4.55 1.55
CA VAL A 71 -2.74 3.62 1.29
C VAL A 71 -2.60 2.33 2.11
N LEU A 72 -1.37 1.86 2.34
CA LEU A 72 -1.11 0.63 3.10
C LEU A 72 -1.60 0.72 4.56
N VAL A 73 -1.43 1.86 5.23
CA VAL A 73 -1.87 2.04 6.62
C VAL A 73 -3.38 1.88 6.77
N ASP A 74 -4.15 2.47 5.87
CA ASP A 74 -5.62 2.35 5.91
C ASP A 74 -6.06 0.90 5.68
N LEU A 75 -5.47 0.24 4.67
CA LEU A 75 -5.79 -1.15 4.38
C LEU A 75 -5.43 -2.10 5.52
N THR A 76 -4.25 -1.97 6.13
CA THR A 76 -3.83 -2.91 7.19
C THR A 76 -4.68 -2.73 8.45
N VAL A 77 -5.04 -1.48 8.79
CA VAL A 77 -5.94 -1.19 9.92
C VAL A 77 -7.34 -1.71 9.65
N SER A 78 -7.87 -1.53 8.45
CA SER A 78 -9.17 -2.03 8.02
C SER A 78 -9.21 -3.56 8.06
N GLN A 79 -8.22 -4.24 7.47
CA GLN A 79 -8.13 -5.70 7.45
C GLN A 79 -8.00 -6.30 8.85
N ALA A 80 -7.13 -5.74 9.69
CA ALA A 80 -7.03 -6.18 11.08
C ALA A 80 -8.38 -6.01 11.81
N SER A 81 -9.10 -4.91 11.56
CA SER A 81 -10.44 -4.68 12.13
C SER A 81 -11.45 -5.74 11.69
N THR A 82 -11.47 -6.08 10.41
CA THR A 82 -12.35 -7.12 9.84
C THR A 82 -12.13 -8.46 10.52
N VAL A 83 -10.88 -8.90 10.69
CA VAL A 83 -10.57 -10.16 11.37
C VAL A 83 -11.06 -10.15 12.81
N ILE A 84 -10.87 -9.05 13.54
CA ILE A 84 -11.33 -8.94 14.93
C ILE A 84 -12.86 -8.89 15.01
N ALA A 85 -13.53 -8.25 14.06
CA ALA A 85 -14.98 -8.24 13.98
C ALA A 85 -15.54 -9.65 13.74
N LEU A 86 -14.95 -10.42 12.82
CA LEU A 86 -15.34 -11.81 12.58
C LEU A 86 -15.14 -12.69 13.82
N ARG A 87 -14.01 -12.53 14.52
CA ARG A 87 -13.75 -13.24 15.78
C ARG A 87 -14.75 -12.87 16.88
N ARG A 88 -15.19 -11.60 16.92
CA ARG A 88 -16.20 -11.11 17.87
C ARG A 88 -17.56 -11.74 17.64
N VAL A 89 -17.97 -11.81 16.38
CA VAL A 89 -19.26 -12.41 16.00
C VAL A 89 -19.26 -13.91 16.25
N ASN A 90 -18.15 -14.60 15.97
CA ASN A 90 -18.04 -16.03 16.22
C ASN A 90 -16.68 -16.41 16.87
N PRO A 91 -16.63 -16.47 18.21
CA PRO A 91 -15.43 -16.87 18.97
C PRO A 91 -14.97 -18.32 18.73
N SER A 92 -15.77 -19.16 18.06
CA SER A 92 -15.34 -20.52 17.70
C SER A 92 -14.48 -20.58 16.43
N LEU A 93 -14.47 -19.51 15.61
CA LEU A 93 -13.71 -19.47 14.36
C LEU A 93 -12.22 -19.62 14.61
N ARG A 94 -11.64 -20.68 14.06
CA ARG A 94 -10.19 -20.92 14.04
C ARG A 94 -9.52 -20.11 12.93
N PHE A 95 -8.19 -20.11 12.90
CA PHE A 95 -7.37 -19.39 11.92
C PHE A 95 -7.92 -19.44 10.50
N GLY A 96 -8.20 -20.64 9.96
CA GLY A 96 -8.67 -20.79 8.57
C GLY A 96 -10.02 -20.13 8.29
N GLY A 97 -10.94 -20.14 9.27
CA GLY A 97 -12.24 -19.48 9.14
C GLY A 97 -12.11 -17.95 9.19
N LEU A 98 -11.27 -17.42 10.09
CA LEU A 98 -10.97 -15.99 10.16
C LEU A 98 -10.26 -15.52 8.88
N PHE A 99 -9.26 -16.27 8.42
CA PHE A 99 -8.47 -15.93 7.24
C PHE A 99 -9.34 -15.89 5.99
N ARG A 100 -10.09 -16.95 5.71
CA ARG A 100 -10.95 -17.02 4.52
C ARG A 100 -12.07 -15.99 4.56
N GLY A 101 -12.76 -15.85 5.70
CA GLY A 101 -13.85 -14.89 5.84
C GLY A 101 -13.38 -13.43 5.70
N ALA A 102 -12.22 -13.08 6.27
CA ALA A 102 -11.68 -11.73 6.13
C ALA A 102 -11.16 -11.45 4.71
N LEU A 103 -10.57 -12.45 4.05
CA LEU A 103 -10.18 -12.34 2.64
C LEU A 103 -11.39 -12.11 1.73
N GLU A 104 -12.50 -12.82 1.96
CA GLU A 104 -13.72 -12.64 1.19
C GLU A 104 -14.29 -11.22 1.35
N VAL A 105 -14.33 -10.70 2.59
CA VAL A 105 -14.80 -9.33 2.86
C VAL A 105 -13.88 -8.27 2.24
N GLY A 106 -12.56 -8.47 2.33
CA GLY A 106 -11.61 -7.45 1.90
C GLY A 106 -11.33 -7.41 0.39
N HIS A 107 -11.71 -8.45 -0.36
CA HIS A 107 -11.32 -8.63 -1.76
C HIS A 107 -11.84 -7.48 -2.62
N ASP A 108 -13.14 -7.18 -2.50
CA ASP A 108 -13.79 -6.16 -3.33
C ASP A 108 -13.29 -4.76 -2.99
N HIS A 109 -12.97 -4.52 -1.72
CA HIS A 109 -12.39 -3.26 -1.28
C HIS A 109 -11.01 -3.04 -1.92
N ILE A 110 -10.15 -4.05 -1.94
CA ILE A 110 -8.81 -3.94 -2.53
C ILE A 110 -8.86 -3.74 -4.03
N ALA A 111 -9.76 -4.43 -4.73
CA ALA A 111 -9.93 -4.23 -6.16
C ALA A 111 -10.24 -2.75 -6.47
N ALA A 112 -11.13 -2.14 -5.68
CA ALA A 112 -11.44 -0.71 -5.80
C ALA A 112 -10.25 0.19 -5.41
N THR A 113 -9.51 -0.13 -4.35
CA THR A 113 -8.33 0.64 -3.91
C THR A 113 -7.21 0.59 -4.96
N VAL A 114 -6.94 -0.57 -5.54
CA VAL A 114 -5.96 -0.75 -6.61
C VAL A 114 -6.37 0.05 -7.85
N ALA A 115 -7.65 -0.03 -8.26
CA ALA A 115 -8.14 0.77 -9.39
C ALA A 115 -7.97 2.27 -9.14
N THR A 116 -8.28 2.73 -7.92
CA THR A 116 -8.10 4.13 -7.52
C THR A 116 -6.62 4.54 -7.61
N LEU A 117 -5.70 3.69 -7.14
CA LEU A 117 -4.27 3.95 -7.21
C LEU A 117 -3.79 4.05 -8.66
N VAL A 118 -4.19 3.11 -9.51
CA VAL A 118 -3.84 3.12 -10.94
C VAL A 118 -4.36 4.40 -11.62
N PHE A 119 -5.59 4.83 -11.34
CA PHE A 119 -6.13 6.08 -11.87
C PHE A 119 -5.41 7.32 -11.34
N ALA A 120 -4.97 7.32 -10.08
CA ALA A 120 -4.21 8.43 -9.51
C ALA A 120 -2.88 8.63 -10.26
N TYR A 121 -2.12 7.55 -10.50
CA TYR A 121 -0.86 7.61 -11.25
C TYR A 121 -1.06 7.86 -12.74
N ALA A 122 -2.10 7.29 -13.37
CA ALA A 122 -2.46 7.60 -14.75
C ALA A 122 -2.80 9.09 -14.90
N GLY A 123 -3.56 9.66 -13.96
CA GLY A 123 -3.88 11.08 -13.89
C GLY A 123 -2.64 11.95 -13.74
N ALA A 124 -1.68 11.55 -12.89
CA ALA A 124 -0.42 12.24 -12.71
C ALA A 124 0.45 12.26 -13.99
N ALA A 125 0.35 11.24 -14.84
CA ALA A 125 1.07 11.17 -16.12
C ALA A 125 0.47 12.04 -17.24
N LEU A 126 -0.80 12.50 -17.10
CA LEU A 126 -1.50 13.21 -18.18
C LEU A 126 -0.77 14.47 -18.70
N PRO A 127 -0.22 15.37 -17.85
CA PRO A 127 0.49 16.54 -18.35
C PRO A 127 1.69 16.20 -19.23
N VAL A 128 2.47 15.18 -18.84
CA VAL A 128 3.64 14.70 -19.61
C VAL A 128 3.20 14.09 -20.95
N LEU A 129 2.15 13.27 -20.94
CA LEU A 129 1.59 12.71 -22.16
C LEU A 129 1.08 13.79 -23.13
N LEU A 130 0.51 14.88 -22.62
CA LEU A 130 0.11 16.04 -23.44
C LEU A 130 1.31 16.76 -24.04
N ILE A 131 2.41 16.94 -23.29
CA ILE A 131 3.66 17.51 -23.82
C ILE A 131 4.18 16.68 -24.98
N PHE A 132 4.20 15.35 -24.84
CA PHE A 132 4.62 14.44 -25.91
C PHE A 132 3.69 14.50 -27.12
N ASN A 133 2.38 14.59 -26.91
CA ASN A 133 1.42 14.76 -27.99
C ASN A 133 1.65 16.08 -28.77
N VAL A 134 1.89 17.19 -28.07
CA VAL A 134 2.20 18.49 -28.70
C VAL A 134 3.55 18.45 -29.43
N GLY A 135 4.53 17.74 -28.89
CA GLY A 135 5.85 17.54 -29.50
C GLY A 135 5.87 16.59 -30.70
N GLY A 136 4.75 15.96 -31.04
CA GLY A 136 4.67 14.97 -32.13
C GLY A 136 5.34 13.63 -31.82
N THR A 137 5.60 13.34 -30.55
CA THR A 137 6.16 12.05 -30.10
C THR A 137 5.15 10.94 -30.30
N SER A 138 5.58 9.79 -30.81
CA SER A 138 4.70 8.64 -30.96
C SER A 138 4.21 8.15 -29.59
N PHE A 139 3.02 7.57 -29.53
CA PHE A 139 2.51 7.00 -28.26
C PHE A 139 3.44 5.94 -27.67
N ALA A 140 4.07 5.12 -28.53
CA ALA A 140 5.00 4.09 -28.10
C ALA A 140 6.24 4.71 -27.43
N ASP A 141 6.82 5.75 -28.02
CA ASP A 141 7.98 6.44 -27.44
C ASP A 141 7.60 7.21 -26.17
N ALA A 142 6.41 7.82 -26.15
CA ALA A 142 5.88 8.54 -25.01
C ALA A 142 5.72 7.66 -23.76
N VAL A 143 5.16 6.46 -23.92
CA VAL A 143 4.95 5.51 -22.80
C VAL A 143 6.28 4.90 -22.31
N ASN A 144 7.27 4.79 -23.19
CA ASN A 144 8.62 4.35 -22.81
C ASN A 144 9.49 5.49 -22.23
N GLY A 145 9.01 6.73 -22.24
CA GLY A 145 9.70 7.86 -21.64
C GLY A 145 9.79 7.73 -20.11
N GLU A 146 10.94 8.10 -19.54
CA GLU A 146 11.23 7.92 -18.10
C GLU A 146 10.15 8.51 -17.20
N ALA A 147 9.64 9.71 -17.52
CA ALA A 147 8.61 10.38 -16.73
C ALA A 147 7.25 9.65 -16.71
N VAL A 148 6.92 8.88 -17.77
CA VAL A 148 5.70 8.05 -17.79
C VAL A 148 5.99 6.68 -17.17
N ALA A 149 7.14 6.09 -17.47
CA ALA A 149 7.59 4.82 -16.91
C ALA A 149 7.65 4.87 -15.37
N ASP A 150 8.09 5.99 -14.80
CA ASP A 150 8.06 6.25 -13.36
C ASP A 150 6.66 6.09 -12.75
N GLN A 151 5.66 6.76 -13.33
CA GLN A 151 4.27 6.67 -12.86
C GLN A 151 3.70 5.25 -12.99
N VAL A 152 4.03 4.55 -14.08
CA VAL A 152 3.61 3.17 -14.31
C VAL A 152 4.23 2.23 -13.27
N ILE A 153 5.54 2.37 -13.01
CA ILE A 153 6.26 1.56 -12.02
C ILE A 153 5.72 1.84 -10.62
N ALA A 154 5.50 3.10 -10.25
CA ALA A 154 4.90 3.46 -8.97
C ALA A 154 3.51 2.83 -8.79
N ALA A 155 2.66 2.87 -9.83
CA ALA A 155 1.35 2.21 -9.82
C ALA A 155 1.45 0.69 -9.63
N LEU A 156 2.39 0.03 -10.33
CA LEU A 156 2.63 -1.41 -10.21
C LEU A 156 3.11 -1.80 -8.81
N VAL A 157 4.14 -1.09 -8.32
CA VAL A 157 4.72 -1.32 -6.99
C VAL A 157 3.66 -1.16 -5.90
N GLY A 158 2.91 -0.06 -5.94
CA GLY A 158 1.86 0.19 -4.96
C GLY A 158 0.74 -0.84 -5.05
N SER A 159 0.30 -1.20 -6.25
CA SER A 159 -0.76 -2.21 -6.45
C SER A 159 -0.35 -3.59 -5.93
N ILE A 160 0.86 -4.05 -6.25
CA ILE A 160 1.39 -5.32 -5.74
C ILE A 160 1.53 -5.26 -4.21
N GLY A 161 2.04 -4.16 -3.67
CA GLY A 161 2.14 -3.93 -2.24
C GLY A 161 0.79 -4.03 -1.53
N LEU A 162 -0.27 -3.43 -2.09
CA LEU A 162 -1.63 -3.48 -1.55
C LEU A 162 -2.22 -4.89 -1.61
N ILE A 163 -2.10 -5.57 -2.76
CA ILE A 163 -2.60 -6.93 -2.95
C ILE A 163 -1.92 -7.89 -1.98
N ALA A 164 -0.60 -7.74 -1.76
CA ALA A 164 0.15 -8.57 -0.82
C ALA A 164 -0.15 -8.23 0.65
N SER A 165 -0.42 -6.96 0.95
CA SER A 165 -0.68 -6.48 2.31
C SER A 165 -1.89 -7.13 2.97
N MET A 166 -2.91 -7.41 2.17
CA MET A 166 -4.13 -8.03 2.66
C MET A 166 -3.92 -9.43 3.24
N PRO A 167 -3.45 -10.44 2.49
CA PRO A 167 -3.23 -11.77 3.05
C PRO A 167 -2.21 -11.75 4.19
N VAL A 168 -1.18 -10.90 4.12
CA VAL A 168 -0.19 -10.74 5.20
C VAL A 168 -0.86 -10.26 6.49
N THR A 169 -1.60 -9.15 6.42
CA THR A 169 -2.26 -8.56 7.59
C THR A 169 -3.35 -9.46 8.13
N THR A 170 -4.13 -10.09 7.25
CA THR A 170 -5.18 -11.02 7.64
C THR A 170 -4.62 -12.25 8.35
N ALA A 171 -3.51 -12.81 7.88
CA ALA A 171 -2.82 -13.90 8.56
C ALA A 171 -2.32 -13.49 9.94
N LEU A 172 -1.63 -12.34 10.05
CA LEU A 172 -1.12 -11.82 11.31
C LEU A 172 -2.24 -11.57 12.32
N ALA A 173 -3.33 -10.92 11.89
CA ALA A 173 -4.48 -10.67 12.74
C ALA A 173 -5.17 -11.97 13.16
N ALA A 174 -5.32 -12.95 12.27
CA ALA A 174 -5.94 -14.24 12.58
C ALA A 174 -5.09 -15.08 13.56
N LEU A 175 -3.77 -14.97 13.51
CA LEU A 175 -2.85 -15.60 14.48
C LEU A 175 -2.88 -14.92 15.85
N LEU A 176 -3.07 -13.60 15.88
CA LEU A 176 -3.11 -12.82 17.11
C LEU A 176 -4.50 -12.80 17.77
N ALA A 177 -5.57 -13.03 17.00
CA ALA A 177 -6.96 -12.97 17.46
C ALA A 177 -7.27 -13.90 18.67
N PRO A 178 -6.78 -15.15 18.75
CA PRO A 178 -7.01 -16.01 19.92
C PRO A 178 -6.37 -15.51 21.22
N ARG A 179 -5.35 -14.63 21.13
CA ARG A 179 -4.68 -14.03 22.29
C ARG A 179 -5.44 -12.82 22.84
N MET A 180 -6.56 -12.44 22.21
CA MET A 180 -7.40 -11.30 22.60
C MET A 180 -8.46 -11.79 23.61
N SER A 181 -8.54 -11.14 24.77
CA SER A 181 -9.41 -11.58 25.86
C SER A 181 -10.89 -11.32 25.56
N ASP A 182 -11.78 -12.28 25.88
CA ASP A 182 -13.24 -12.19 25.68
C ASP A 182 -13.90 -10.95 26.32
N LYS A 183 -13.33 -10.41 27.41
CA LYS A 183 -13.79 -9.14 28.03
C LYS A 183 -13.71 -7.91 27.10
N GLN A 184 -13.01 -8.02 25.98
CA GLN A 184 -12.78 -6.93 25.01
C GLN A 184 -13.73 -7.00 23.81
N LEU A 185 -14.39 -8.14 23.63
CA LEU A 185 -15.35 -8.40 22.55
C LEU A 185 -16.76 -7.87 22.94
N GLY A 186 -17.10 -7.83 24.23
CA GLY A 186 -18.40 -7.33 24.74
C GLY A 186 -18.49 -5.84 25.12
N ARG A 187 -17.37 -5.10 25.25
CA ARG A 187 -17.41 -3.69 25.72
C ARG A 187 -18.02 -2.67 24.74
N ALA A 188 -18.25 -3.04 23.48
CA ALA A 188 -18.92 -2.17 22.52
C ALA A 188 -20.46 -2.19 22.67
N GLU A 189 -21.05 -3.23 23.24
CA GLU A 189 -22.51 -3.29 23.45
C GLU A 189 -22.97 -2.40 24.62
N HIS A 190 -22.16 -2.25 25.67
CA HIS A 190 -22.53 -1.45 26.84
C HIS A 190 -22.33 0.07 26.67
N ALA A 191 -21.67 0.52 25.60
CA ALA A 191 -21.42 1.95 25.37
C ALA A 191 -22.59 2.67 24.65
N HIS A 192 -23.55 1.93 24.10
CA HIS A 192 -24.74 2.48 23.44
C HIS A 192 -26.03 2.32 24.26
N ALA A 193 -25.92 1.86 25.50
CA ALA A 193 -27.04 1.68 26.41
C ALA A 193 -26.99 2.71 27.56
N HIS A 194 -26.84 4.00 27.25
CA HIS A 194 -27.11 5.11 28.17
C HIS A 194 -27.49 6.38 27.40
#